data_AF-A0A3B6EFB9-F1
#
_entry.id   AF-A0A3B6EFB9-F1
#
_cell.length_a   1.000
_cell.length_b   1.000
_cell.length_c   1.000
_cell.angle_alpha   90.00
_cell.angle_beta   90.00
_cell.angle_gamma   90.00
#
_symmetry.space_group_name_H-M   'P 1'
#
loop_
_entity.id
_entity.type
_entity.pdbx_description
1 polymer ?
#
loop_
_entity_poly.entity_id
_entity_poly.type
_entity_poly.pdbx_seq_one_letter_code
_entity_poly.pdbx_strand_id
1 'polypeptide(L)'
;MDTLECDICYLPFESQVFSCKNGHAACANCCISMHRKCPSCNEPIGDFRCRATEKILAGMTRPCRFKKHGCTETVRYTEARAHEEEACSFAPCRCPFDGCDYRGRLLYGHILDAHAPGVDAATLLRGGWLSFSVTLQKSTPFRALLHPGEKSVFLLLNGGDILTHTRPRRTRSTTTR
;
A
#
# COMPACT_ATOMS: atom_id res chain seq x y z
N MET A 1 -5.21 -8.50 -28.86
CA MET A 1 -4.66 -7.29 -28.20
C MET A 1 -5.35 -7.24 -26.85
N ASP A 2 -4.76 -7.96 -25.89
CA ASP A 2 -5.45 -8.46 -24.69
C ASP A 2 -4.75 -7.95 -23.42
N THR A 3 -4.46 -6.66 -23.36
CA THR A 3 -3.82 -6.05 -22.19
C THR A 3 -4.78 -5.04 -21.56
N LEU A 4 -5.28 -5.39 -20.37
CA LEU A 4 -6.04 -4.47 -19.48
C LEU A 4 -5.10 -3.49 -18.74
N GLU A 5 -3.92 -3.27 -19.31
CA GLU A 5 -2.83 -2.49 -18.76
C GLU A 5 -2.41 -1.45 -19.79
N CYS A 6 -1.97 -0.29 -19.32
CA CYS A 6 -1.51 0.78 -20.18
C CYS A 6 -0.06 0.55 -20.57
N ASP A 7 0.24 0.47 -21.87
CA ASP A 7 1.60 0.26 -22.39
C ASP A 7 2.57 1.44 -22.14
N ILE A 8 2.10 2.53 -21.53
CA ILE A 8 2.90 3.72 -21.22
C ILE A 8 3.40 3.67 -19.77
N CYS A 9 2.50 3.44 -18.82
CA CYS A 9 2.86 3.38 -17.40
C CYS A 9 2.98 1.96 -16.85
N TYR A 10 2.62 0.95 -17.64
CA TYR A 10 2.58 -0.47 -17.26
C TYR A 10 1.70 -0.74 -16.03
N LEU A 11 0.71 0.12 -15.79
CA LEU A 11 -0.28 -0.06 -14.73
C LEU A 11 -1.61 -0.52 -15.34
N PRO A 12 -2.39 -1.32 -14.59
CA PRO A 12 -3.79 -1.61 -14.92
C PRO A 12 -4.57 -0.35 -15.28
N PHE A 13 -5.42 -0.45 -16.31
CA PHE A 13 -6.35 0.64 -16.63
C PHE A 13 -7.30 0.88 -15.45
N GLU A 14 -7.40 2.14 -15.05
CA GLU A 14 -8.39 2.60 -14.07
C GLU A 14 -9.66 3.07 -14.80
N SER A 15 -10.41 4.00 -14.21
CA SER A 15 -11.76 4.39 -14.65
C SER A 15 -11.82 5.24 -15.92
N GLN A 16 -10.68 5.75 -16.43
CA GLN A 16 -10.64 6.63 -17.60
C GLN A 16 -9.64 6.13 -18.64
N VAL A 17 -10.17 5.50 -19.68
CA VAL A 17 -9.38 4.91 -20.78
C VAL A 17 -9.67 5.68 -22.06
N PHE A 18 -8.63 6.11 -22.74
CA PHE A 18 -8.71 6.82 -24.02
C PHE A 18 -8.03 6.03 -25.11
N SER A 19 -8.49 6.19 -26.34
CA SER A 19 -7.88 5.60 -27.51
C SER A 19 -7.55 6.63 -28.58
N CYS A 20 -6.53 6.34 -29.38
CA CYS A 20 -6.29 7.06 -30.63
C CYS A 20 -7.16 6.47 -31.76
N LYS A 21 -7.19 7.12 -32.94
CA LYS A 21 -7.96 6.64 -34.10
C LYS A 21 -7.54 5.25 -34.61
N ASN A 22 -6.31 4.82 -34.30
CA ASN A 22 -5.78 3.51 -34.66
C ASN A 22 -6.00 2.45 -33.56
N GLY A 23 -6.71 2.77 -32.47
CA GLY A 23 -7.10 1.79 -31.44
C GLY A 23 -6.14 1.62 -30.27
N HIS A 24 -4.95 2.22 -30.27
CA HIS A 24 -4.05 2.19 -29.10
C HIS A 24 -4.68 2.90 -27.90
N ALA A 25 -4.68 2.26 -26.74
CA ALA A 25 -5.31 2.75 -25.52
C ALA A 25 -4.29 3.30 -24.50
N ALA A 26 -4.70 4.31 -23.75
CA ALA A 26 -3.90 4.94 -22.70
C ALA A 26 -4.77 5.48 -21.56
N CYS A 27 -4.19 5.55 -20.35
CA CYS A 27 -4.81 6.22 -19.22
C CYS A 27 -4.92 7.73 -19.46
N ALA A 28 -5.88 8.39 -18.79
CA ALA A 28 -6.02 9.85 -18.82
C ALA A 28 -4.69 10.60 -18.57
N ASN A 29 -4.00 10.24 -17.48
CA ASN A 29 -2.73 10.87 -17.10
C ASN A 29 -1.61 10.57 -18.10
N CYS A 30 -1.60 9.39 -18.71
CA CYS A 30 -0.62 9.04 -19.73
C CYS A 30 -0.86 9.82 -21.02
N CYS A 31 -2.12 10.08 -21.40
CA CYS A 31 -2.44 10.97 -22.53
C CYS A 31 -1.86 12.37 -22.30
N ILE A 32 -1.99 12.92 -21.10
CA ILE A 32 -1.45 14.24 -20.75
C ILE A 32 0.09 14.20 -20.76
N SER A 33 0.69 13.20 -20.12
CA SER A 33 2.15 13.06 -20.01
C SER A 33 2.83 12.89 -21.36
N MET A 34 2.13 12.28 -22.33
CA MET A 34 2.60 12.11 -23.70
C MET A 34 2.16 13.26 -24.64
N HIS A 35 1.77 14.41 -24.09
CA HIS A 35 1.34 15.59 -24.86
C HIS A 35 0.24 15.29 -25.88
N ARG A 36 -0.72 14.43 -25.51
CA ARG A 36 -1.84 13.96 -26.36
C ARG A 36 -1.39 13.33 -27.68
N LYS A 37 -0.19 12.76 -27.71
CA LYS A 37 0.36 12.05 -28.87
C LYS A 37 0.58 10.58 -28.53
N CYS A 38 0.00 9.69 -29.33
CA CYS A 38 0.15 8.25 -29.15
C CYS A 38 1.61 7.84 -29.43
N PRO A 39 2.32 7.19 -28.48
CA PRO A 39 3.70 6.75 -28.71
C PRO A 39 3.82 5.66 -29.78
N SER A 40 2.80 4.83 -29.96
CA SER A 40 2.84 3.69 -30.87
C SER A 40 2.67 4.08 -32.34
N CYS A 41 1.90 5.14 -32.64
CA CYS A 41 1.59 5.51 -34.02
C CYS A 41 1.59 7.02 -34.31
N ASN A 42 2.03 7.86 -33.37
CA ASN A 42 2.11 9.32 -33.50
C ASN A 42 0.78 10.09 -33.73
N GLU A 43 -0.35 9.41 -33.69
CA GLU A 43 -1.69 10.03 -33.82
C GLU A 43 -2.14 10.73 -32.54
N PRO A 44 -3.06 11.72 -32.62
CA PRO A 44 -3.69 12.29 -31.45
C PRO A 44 -4.37 11.24 -30.57
N ILE A 45 -4.20 11.35 -29.25
CA ILE A 45 -4.83 10.47 -28.25
C ILE A 45 -5.42 11.30 -27.10
N GLY A 46 -6.54 10.85 -26.55
CA GLY A 46 -7.22 11.51 -25.44
C GLY A 46 -8.54 12.19 -25.81
N ASP A 47 -8.90 12.25 -27.09
CA ASP A 47 -10.19 12.79 -27.54
C ASP A 47 -11.30 11.73 -27.48
N PHE A 48 -10.95 10.48 -27.80
CA PHE A 48 -11.89 9.37 -27.80
C PHE A 48 -11.79 8.58 -26.49
N ARG A 49 -12.79 8.75 -25.62
CA ARG A 49 -12.91 8.00 -24.37
C ARG A 49 -13.58 6.64 -24.61
N CYS A 50 -12.89 5.55 -24.27
CA CYS A 50 -13.37 4.19 -24.50
C CYS A 50 -14.30 3.72 -23.37
N ARG A 51 -15.55 4.18 -23.38
CA ARG A 51 -16.59 3.79 -22.38
C ARG A 51 -16.87 2.29 -22.35
N ALA A 52 -16.66 1.59 -23.47
CA ALA A 52 -16.83 0.14 -23.53
C ALA A 52 -15.80 -0.57 -22.63
N THR A 53 -14.51 -0.22 -22.77
CA THR A 53 -13.45 -0.73 -21.90
C THR A 53 -13.70 -0.39 -20.44
N GLU A 54 -14.10 0.85 -20.15
CA GLU A 54 -14.42 1.27 -18.77
C GLU A 54 -15.53 0.42 -18.14
N LYS A 55 -16.59 0.10 -18.89
CA LYS A 55 -17.69 -0.77 -18.41
C LYS A 55 -17.22 -2.20 -18.18
N ILE A 56 -16.38 -2.73 -19.07
CA ILE A 56 -15.77 -4.06 -18.91
C ILE A 56 -14.96 -4.09 -17.62
N LEU A 57 -14.04 -3.14 -17.43
CA LEU A 57 -13.22 -3.03 -16.23
C LEU A 57 -14.04 -2.90 -14.95
N ALA A 58 -15.12 -2.12 -14.97
CA ALA A 58 -16.01 -1.93 -13.83
C ALA A 58 -16.78 -3.21 -13.43
N GLY A 59 -17.08 -4.09 -14.39
CA GLY A 59 -17.73 -5.38 -14.13
C GLY A 59 -16.77 -6.49 -13.70
N MET A 60 -15.46 -6.28 -13.84
CA MET A 60 -14.45 -7.28 -13.52
C MET A 60 -14.11 -7.30 -12.03
N THR A 61 -13.84 -8.51 -11.54
CA THR A 61 -13.26 -8.73 -10.22
C THR A 61 -12.04 -9.64 -10.33
N ARG A 62 -11.15 -9.56 -9.34
CA ARG A 62 -9.96 -10.43 -9.23
C ARG A 62 -9.71 -10.82 -7.78
N PRO A 63 -9.15 -12.02 -7.54
CA PRO A 63 -8.64 -12.33 -6.21
C PRO A 63 -7.51 -11.36 -5.84
N CYS A 64 -7.43 -10.97 -4.57
CA CYS A 64 -6.31 -10.21 -4.04
C CYS A 64 -4.97 -10.93 -4.33
N ARG A 65 -3.92 -10.19 -4.74
CA ARG A 65 -2.58 -10.76 -4.96
C ARG A 65 -2.00 -11.47 -3.74
N PHE A 66 -2.47 -11.13 -2.54
CA PHE A 66 -2.07 -11.76 -1.28
C PHE A 66 -2.94 -12.96 -0.91
N LYS A 67 -3.70 -13.55 -1.84
CA LYS A 67 -4.45 -14.80 -1.62
C LYS A 67 -3.58 -15.93 -1.12
N LYS A 68 -2.38 -16.08 -1.68
CA LYS A 68 -1.36 -17.04 -1.22
C LYS A 68 -0.87 -16.80 0.22
N HIS A 69 -1.19 -15.65 0.80
CA HIS A 69 -0.84 -15.28 2.17
C HIS A 69 -2.05 -15.29 3.12
N GLY A 70 -3.23 -15.70 2.65
CA GLY A 70 -4.44 -15.85 3.47
C GLY A 70 -5.55 -14.86 3.17
N CYS A 71 -5.35 -13.89 2.26
CA CYS A 71 -6.44 -12.99 1.87
C CYS A 71 -7.48 -13.73 1.03
N THR A 72 -8.71 -13.84 1.53
CA THR A 72 -9.82 -14.50 0.81
C THR A 72 -10.66 -13.52 -0.01
N GLU A 73 -10.35 -12.22 0.04
CA GLU A 73 -11.14 -11.19 -0.65
C GLU A 73 -10.97 -11.28 -2.17
N THR A 74 -12.11 -11.17 -2.84
CA THR A 74 -12.21 -10.90 -4.27
C THR A 74 -12.66 -9.46 -4.43
N VAL A 75 -11.86 -8.66 -5.13
CA VAL A 75 -11.99 -7.21 -5.18
C VAL A 75 -12.31 -6.76 -6.60
N ARG A 76 -13.00 -5.62 -6.74
CA ARG A 76 -13.24 -5.02 -8.07
C ARG A 76 -11.90 -4.71 -8.72
N TYR A 77 -11.80 -4.91 -10.02
CA TYR A 77 -10.54 -4.75 -10.75
C TYR A 77 -9.93 -3.35 -10.55
N THR A 78 -10.75 -2.31 -10.66
CA THR A 78 -10.34 -0.90 -10.48
C THR A 78 -9.98 -0.52 -9.04
N GLU A 79 -10.39 -1.31 -8.05
CA GLU A 79 -10.12 -1.08 -6.62
C GLU A 79 -9.01 -1.97 -6.08
N ALA A 80 -8.54 -2.93 -6.88
CA ALA A 80 -7.60 -3.96 -6.44
C ALA A 80 -6.30 -3.35 -5.89
N ARG A 81 -5.74 -2.33 -6.56
CA ARG A 81 -4.51 -1.67 -6.10
C ARG A 81 -4.71 -1.00 -4.75
N ALA A 82 -5.81 -0.26 -4.58
CA ALA A 82 -6.12 0.41 -3.31
C ALA A 82 -6.29 -0.60 -2.16
N HIS A 83 -6.98 -1.72 -2.41
CA HIS A 83 -7.05 -2.81 -1.43
C HIS A 83 -5.64 -3.33 -1.11
N GLU A 84 -4.86 -3.70 -2.12
CA GLU A 84 -3.58 -4.37 -1.94
C GLU A 84 -2.49 -3.47 -1.32
N GLU A 85 -2.52 -2.17 -1.55
CA GLU A 85 -1.53 -1.24 -1.00
C GLU A 85 -1.96 -0.75 0.39
N GLU A 86 -3.22 -0.36 0.54
CA GLU A 86 -3.64 0.42 1.71
C GLU A 86 -4.47 -0.38 2.73
N ALA A 87 -5.30 -1.32 2.28
CA ALA A 87 -6.30 -1.96 3.15
C ALA A 87 -5.99 -3.41 3.54
N CYS A 88 -5.31 -4.16 2.68
CA CYS A 88 -5.17 -5.61 2.82
C CYS A 88 -4.29 -5.99 4.01
N SER A 89 -4.86 -6.55 5.06
CA SER A 89 -4.13 -7.00 6.26
C SER A 89 -3.04 -8.05 5.99
N PHE A 90 -3.09 -8.71 4.83
CA PHE A 90 -2.11 -9.72 4.42
C PHE A 90 -0.95 -9.15 3.58
N ALA A 91 -0.99 -7.87 3.23
CA ALA A 91 0.10 -7.19 2.55
C ALA A 91 1.33 -7.06 3.49
N PRO A 92 2.57 -7.13 2.96
CA PRO A 92 3.78 -6.88 3.74
C PRO A 92 3.77 -5.49 4.39
N CYS A 93 4.18 -5.42 5.65
CA CYS A 93 4.40 -4.17 6.37
C CYS A 93 5.77 -3.59 6.02
N ARG A 94 5.86 -2.27 5.92
CA ARG A 94 7.14 -1.54 5.90
C ARG A 94 7.63 -1.34 7.32
N CYS A 95 8.94 -1.39 7.52
CA CYS A 95 9.54 -0.96 8.78
C CYS A 95 9.29 0.56 8.97
N PRO A 96 8.88 1.01 10.16
CA PRO A 96 8.66 2.43 10.42
C PRO A 96 9.96 3.20 10.71
N PHE A 97 11.08 2.52 10.96
CA PHE A 97 12.36 3.15 11.27
C PHE A 97 13.04 3.70 10.02
N ASP A 98 13.48 4.95 10.08
CA ASP A 98 14.17 5.62 8.98
C ASP A 98 15.45 4.87 8.59
N GLY A 99 15.68 4.74 7.29
CA GLY A 99 16.82 3.99 6.74
C GLY A 99 16.67 2.46 6.74
N CYS A 100 15.52 1.92 7.19
CA CYS A 100 15.25 0.49 7.14
C CYS A 100 14.32 0.11 5.97
N ASP A 101 14.88 -0.58 4.98
CA ASP A 101 14.14 -1.02 3.78
C ASP A 101 13.34 -2.32 3.97
N TYR A 102 13.20 -2.80 5.21
CA TYR A 102 12.48 -4.05 5.45
C TYR A 102 11.02 -3.97 5.03
N ARG A 103 10.60 -4.97 4.24
CA ARG A 103 9.22 -5.18 3.80
C ARG A 103 8.83 -6.64 4.01
N GLY A 104 8.00 -6.91 5.00
CA GLY A 104 7.66 -8.28 5.37
C GLY A 104 6.44 -8.37 6.29
N ARG A 105 5.98 -9.59 6.54
CA ARG A 105 4.87 -9.84 7.48
C ARG A 105 5.32 -10.01 8.93
N LEU A 106 6.59 -10.30 9.15
CA LEU A 106 7.15 -10.56 10.47
C LEU A 106 7.77 -9.27 11.03
N LEU A 107 6.98 -8.21 11.15
CA LEU A 107 7.48 -6.91 11.60
C LEU A 107 7.97 -6.94 13.05
N TYR A 108 7.27 -7.66 13.93
CA TYR A 108 7.67 -7.82 15.33
C TYR A 108 9.08 -8.42 15.47
N GLY A 109 9.33 -9.55 14.80
CA GLY A 109 10.63 -10.21 14.84
C GLY A 109 11.72 -9.34 14.24
N HIS A 110 11.44 -8.73 13.08
CA HIS A 110 12.37 -7.80 12.46
C HIS A 110 12.78 -6.63 13.37
N ILE A 111 11.82 -5.96 14.02
CA ILE A 111 12.14 -4.85 14.94
C ILE A 111 12.95 -5.36 16.13
N LEU A 112 12.62 -6.53 16.67
CA LEU A 112 13.37 -7.11 17.78
C LEU A 112 14.83 -7.40 17.42
N ASP A 113 15.05 -7.94 16.21
CA ASP A 113 16.37 -8.40 15.76
C ASP A 113 17.24 -7.26 15.22
N ALA A 114 16.64 -6.32 14.50
CA ALA A 114 17.35 -5.27 13.76
C ALA A 114 17.32 -3.88 14.43
N HIS A 115 16.33 -3.62 15.30
CA HIS A 115 16.11 -2.31 15.94
C HIS A 115 16.15 -2.44 17.46
N ALA A 116 17.25 -3.01 17.96
CA ALA A 116 17.41 -3.41 19.36
C ALA A 116 16.97 -2.31 20.36
N PRO A 117 16.28 -2.68 21.45
CA PRO A 117 15.76 -1.76 22.44
C PRO A 117 16.92 -1.04 23.15
N GLY A 118 17.22 0.19 22.72
CA GLY A 118 18.28 1.01 23.29
C GLY A 118 19.00 1.92 22.28
N VAL A 119 19.05 1.51 21.01
CA VAL A 119 19.63 2.33 19.91
C VAL A 119 18.50 2.95 19.08
N ASP A 120 17.49 2.15 18.77
CA ASP A 120 16.28 2.57 18.09
C ASP A 120 15.10 2.56 19.06
N ALA A 121 14.13 3.44 18.85
CA ALA A 121 13.00 3.75 19.72
C ALA A 121 11.98 2.58 19.90
N ALA A 122 12.42 1.36 20.24
CA ALA A 122 11.58 0.21 20.52
C ALA A 122 11.53 -0.10 22.03
N THR A 123 10.33 -0.33 22.58
CA THR A 123 10.11 -0.72 23.98
C THR A 123 9.36 -2.04 24.05
N LEU A 124 9.88 -3.01 24.81
CA LEU A 124 9.17 -4.27 25.07
C LEU A 124 8.18 -4.09 26.22
N LEU A 125 6.89 -4.36 25.96
CA LEU A 125 5.84 -4.37 26.97
C LEU A 125 5.83 -5.74 27.69
N ARG A 126 6.51 -5.85 28.84
CA ARG A 126 6.45 -7.07 29.66
C ARG A 126 5.16 -7.08 30.49
N GLY A 127 4.37 -8.14 30.34
CA GLY A 127 3.06 -8.28 30.98
C GLY A 127 3.17 -8.46 32.50
N GLY A 128 2.56 -7.54 33.24
CA GLY A 128 2.43 -7.60 34.69
C GLY A 128 1.75 -6.34 35.22
N TRP A 129 0.42 -6.32 35.20
CA TRP A 129 -0.55 -5.49 35.94
C TRP A 129 -0.21 -4.11 36.54
N LEU A 130 0.72 -3.37 35.97
CA LEU A 130 1.09 -2.03 36.41
C LEU A 130 1.27 -1.17 35.18
N SER A 131 0.60 -0.02 35.18
CA SER A 131 0.82 1.08 34.24
C SER A 131 2.30 1.21 33.90
N PHE A 132 2.65 1.12 32.61
CA PHE A 132 4.00 1.33 32.14
C PHE A 132 4.15 2.78 31.68
N SER A 133 5.25 3.44 32.05
CA SER A 133 5.59 4.75 31.53
C SER A 133 6.46 4.60 30.29
N VAL A 134 6.14 5.35 29.24
CA VAL A 134 6.95 5.46 28.03
C VAL A 134 7.40 6.90 27.92
N THR A 135 8.70 7.15 28.02
CA THR A 135 9.27 8.48 27.78
C THR A 135 9.43 8.70 26.28
N LEU A 136 8.90 9.80 25.76
CA LEU A 136 9.03 10.18 24.35
C LEU A 136 9.87 11.44 24.28
N GLN A 137 11.00 11.37 23.56
CA GLN A 137 11.84 12.55 23.33
C GLN A 137 11.16 13.44 22.30
N LYS A 138 11.18 14.77 22.51
CA LYS A 138 10.56 15.71 21.56
C LYS A 138 11.11 15.61 20.14
N SER A 139 12.38 15.20 20.00
CA SER A 139 13.05 15.01 18.70
C SER A 139 12.70 13.70 17.99
N THR A 140 12.08 12.73 18.67
CA THR A 140 11.69 11.46 18.05
C THR A 140 10.23 11.52 17.58
N PRO A 141 9.94 11.23 16.29
CA PRO A 141 8.58 11.35 15.73
C PRO A 141 7.63 10.27 16.25
N PHE A 142 8.16 9.10 16.63
CA PHE A 142 7.38 8.03 17.22
C PHE A 142 8.25 7.14 18.12
N ARG A 143 7.59 6.28 18.89
CA ARG A 143 8.20 5.16 19.62
C ARG A 143 7.45 3.87 19.33
N ALA A 144 8.16 2.84 18.89
CA ALA A 144 7.61 1.51 18.66
C ALA A 144 7.47 0.75 19.98
N LEU A 145 6.32 0.12 20.21
CA LEU A 145 6.05 -0.71 21.38
C LEU A 145 5.80 -2.14 20.90
N LEU A 146 6.58 -3.07 21.42
CA LEU A 146 6.54 -4.49 21.08
C LEU A 146 5.81 -5.24 22.19
N HIS A 147 4.68 -5.88 21.87
CA HIS A 147 3.93 -6.69 22.81
C HIS A 147 4.23 -8.19 22.59
N PRO A 148 5.02 -8.85 23.47
CA PRO A 148 5.50 -10.21 23.23
C PRO A 148 4.40 -11.29 23.20
N GLY A 149 3.31 -11.11 23.95
CA GLY A 149 2.23 -12.11 24.01
C GLY A 149 1.59 -12.36 22.65
N GLU A 150 1.09 -11.30 22.03
CA GLU A 150 0.47 -11.34 20.69
C GLU A 150 1.45 -11.18 19.52
N LYS A 151 2.73 -10.93 19.80
CA LYS A 151 3.74 -10.51 18.79
C LYS A 151 3.27 -9.30 17.97
N SER A 152 2.64 -8.35 18.64
CA SER A 152 2.08 -7.13 18.04
C SER A 152 3.05 -5.95 18.14
N VAL A 153 2.98 -5.04 17.18
CA VAL A 153 3.76 -3.78 17.15
C VAL A 153 2.78 -2.61 17.21
N PHE A 154 3.00 -1.68 18.13
CA PHE A 154 2.24 -0.44 18.25
C PHE A 154 3.16 0.76 18.03
N LEU A 155 2.66 1.84 17.44
CA LEU A 155 3.41 3.09 17.27
C LEU A 155 2.78 4.17 18.13
N LEU A 156 3.55 4.67 19.09
CA LEU A 156 3.21 5.86 19.87
C LEU A 156 3.76 7.08 19.14
N LEU A 157 2.87 7.88 18.54
CA LEU A 157 3.25 9.05 17.75
C LEU A 157 3.48 10.26 18.65
N ASN A 158 4.58 10.97 18.43
CA ASN A 158 4.85 12.26 19.04
C ASN A 158 4.16 13.30 18.15
N GLY A 159 3.21 14.07 18.68
CA GLY A 159 2.33 14.94 17.88
C GLY A 159 2.98 16.11 17.11
N GLY A 160 4.31 16.13 16.95
CA GLY A 160 5.03 17.05 16.07
C GLY A 160 5.35 16.36 14.73
N ASP A 161 4.79 16.88 13.64
CA ASP A 161 5.09 16.56 12.25
C ASP A 161 5.25 15.07 11.91
N ILE A 162 4.11 14.37 11.85
CA ILE A 162 4.02 13.10 11.13
C ILE A 162 4.19 13.42 9.65
N LEU A 163 5.41 13.30 9.13
CA LEU A 163 5.70 13.35 7.71
C LEU A 163 4.74 12.42 6.95
N THR A 164 4.11 12.99 5.93
CA THR A 164 2.91 12.55 5.22
C THR A 164 3.08 11.31 4.32
N HIS A 165 3.99 10.39 4.65
CA HIS A 165 4.24 9.18 3.83
C HIS A 165 3.88 7.85 4.48
N THR A 166 3.42 7.83 5.72
CA THR A 166 2.92 6.61 6.36
C THR A 166 1.59 6.86 7.03
N ARG A 167 0.51 6.64 6.26
CA ARG A 167 -0.83 6.51 6.85
C ARG A 167 -0.78 5.28 7.76
N PRO A 168 -1.13 5.39 9.06
CA PRO A 168 -1.04 4.26 9.97
C PRO A 168 -2.02 3.16 9.53
N ARG A 169 -1.48 2.05 9.03
CA ARG A 169 -2.24 0.82 8.83
C ARG A 169 -2.63 0.31 10.21
N ARG A 170 -3.93 0.30 10.51
CA ARG A 170 -4.48 -0.37 11.69
C ARG A 170 -4.15 -1.86 11.59
N THR A 171 -3.13 -2.32 12.29
CA THR A 171 -2.99 -3.75 12.61
C THR A 171 -4.05 -4.09 13.64
N ARG A 172 -5.18 -4.65 13.18
CA ARG A 172 -6.18 -5.25 14.08
C ARG A 172 -5.76 -6.67 14.41
N SER A 173 -5.70 -6.95 15.70
CA SER A 173 -5.60 -8.25 16.33
C SER A 173 -6.57 -9.25 15.70
N THR A 174 -6.05 -10.29 15.07
CA THR A 174 -6.84 -11.49 14.75
C THR A 174 -7.06 -12.27 16.04
N THR A 175 -8.20 -12.04 16.69
CA THR A 175 -8.74 -12.97 17.69
C THR A 175 -9.39 -14.12 16.92
N THR A 176 -8.71 -15.26 16.83
CA THR A 176 -9.36 -16.51 16.41
C THR A 176 -10.01 -17.14 17.65
N ARG A 177 -11.27 -17.50 17.49
CA ARG A 177 -12.16 -18.07 18.52
C ARG A 177 -11.78 -19.51 18.84
#